data_AF-A0A7C4R3G1-F1
#
_entry.id   AF-A0A7C4R3G1-F1
#
_cell.length_a   1.000
_cell.length_b   1.000
_cell.length_c   1.000
_cell.angle_alpha   90.00
_cell.angle_beta   90.00
_cell.angle_gamma   90.00
#
_symmetry.space_group_name_H-M   'P 1'
#
loop_
_entity.id
_entity.type
_entity.pdbx_description
1 polymer ?
#
loop_
_entity_poly.entity_id
_entity_poly.type
_entity_poly.pdbx_seq_one_letter_code
_entity_poly.pdbx_strand_id
1 'polypeptide(L)'
;MRARRTTRRLPPRSPSPCARGAKPQPSASSPKRGLSAEGDMRHPAGRAGFTLLEVIVTIVAAAIVGVIFIQFMGTAMSQSIRPLEFVRGEAAAERLLERVTADYVYEVNRDPAGALVTLKGLIDPPTRKYGEAVAAAWVAFDAGGTEIPFTGPAAEARTLKVTVSAAGNDLVALFTRSRTADSPPVAF
;
A
#
# COMPACT_ATOMS: atom_id res chain seq x y z
N MET A 1 -20.81 -35.97 28.61
CA MET A 1 -19.74 -36.53 29.46
C MET A 1 -18.40 -36.07 28.87
N ARG A 2 -17.60 -35.31 29.66
CA ARG A 2 -16.13 -35.02 29.60
C ARG A 2 -15.38 -35.05 28.24
N ALA A 3 -14.43 -34.16 27.91
CA ALA A 3 -13.72 -33.13 28.66
C ALA A 3 -13.04 -32.12 27.72
N ARG A 4 -12.90 -30.89 28.23
CA ARG A 4 -12.09 -29.77 27.70
C ARG A 4 -10.59 -30.10 27.76
N ARG A 5 -9.80 -29.59 26.81
CA ARG A 5 -8.39 -29.23 27.04
C ARG A 5 -8.07 -27.86 26.46
N THR A 6 -7.44 -27.08 27.32
CA THR A 6 -7.12 -25.65 27.22
C THR A 6 -5.61 -25.54 27.38
N THR A 7 -4.89 -24.90 26.45
CA THR A 7 -3.47 -24.53 26.60
C THR A 7 -3.22 -23.27 25.77
N ARG A 8 -3.38 -22.07 26.34
CA ARG A 8 -2.41 -21.24 27.10
C ARG A 8 -1.29 -20.64 26.23
N ARG A 9 -1.48 -19.38 25.82
CA ARG A 9 -0.48 -18.44 25.29
C ARG A 9 0.54 -18.04 26.37
N LEU A 10 1.79 -17.77 25.98
CA LEU A 10 2.74 -16.87 26.66
C LEU A 10 3.65 -16.15 25.62
N PRO A 11 4.26 -14.99 25.97
CA PRO A 11 4.53 -13.84 25.08
C PRO A 11 6.00 -13.69 24.59
N PRO A 12 6.33 -12.69 23.73
CA PRO A 12 7.67 -12.50 23.15
C PRO A 12 8.75 -12.02 24.13
N ARG A 13 10.00 -12.38 23.83
CA ARG A 13 11.21 -12.04 24.58
C ARG A 13 11.64 -10.58 24.40
N SER A 14 11.96 -9.92 25.51
CA SER A 14 12.63 -8.61 25.59
C SER A 14 14.16 -8.73 25.44
N PRO A 15 14.87 -7.65 25.05
CA PRO A 15 16.31 -7.67 24.80
C PRO A 15 17.16 -7.48 26.09
N SER A 16 18.35 -8.07 26.09
CA SER A 16 19.35 -7.96 27.17
C SER A 16 20.20 -6.68 27.06
N PRO A 17 20.59 -6.04 28.18
CA PRO A 17 21.45 -4.85 28.21
C PRO A 17 22.92 -5.13 28.61
N CYS A 18 23.80 -4.22 28.19
CA CYS A 18 25.04 -3.75 28.84
C CYS A 18 26.11 -4.76 29.33
N ALA A 19 27.29 -4.72 28.69
CA ALA A 19 28.60 -4.95 29.32
C ALA A 19 29.54 -3.85 28.78
N ARG A 20 29.78 -2.74 29.49
CA ARG A 20 30.63 -2.51 30.68
C ARG A 20 32.09 -2.94 30.45
N GLY A 21 32.94 -1.93 30.35
CA GLY A 21 34.36 -2.06 30.01
C GLY A 21 35.26 -2.53 31.14
N ALA A 22 36.46 -2.93 30.75
CA ALA A 22 37.58 -3.21 31.62
C ALA A 22 38.84 -2.56 31.02
N LYS A 23 39.36 -1.53 31.70
CA LYS A 23 40.75 -1.09 31.55
C LYS A 23 41.60 -1.80 32.61
N PRO A 24 42.79 -2.33 32.27
CA PRO A 24 43.81 -2.64 33.26
C PRO A 24 44.62 -1.38 33.64
N GLN A 25 44.92 -1.28 34.93
CA GLN A 25 45.77 -0.28 35.59
C GLN A 25 47.24 -0.77 35.68
N PRO A 26 48.19 0.02 36.24
CA PRO A 26 49.53 0.23 35.67
C PRO A 26 50.65 -0.58 36.37
N SER A 27 51.81 -0.68 35.71
CA SER A 27 53.07 -1.11 36.33
C SER A 27 54.11 0.00 36.27
N ALA A 28 54.66 0.37 37.44
CA ALA A 28 55.74 1.33 37.62
C ALA A 28 57.09 0.61 37.81
N SER A 29 58.17 1.20 37.27
CA SER A 29 59.59 1.16 37.72
C SER A 29 60.45 1.56 36.49
N SER A 30 61.47 2.42 36.49
CA SER A 30 62.36 3.01 37.50
C SER A 30 63.11 4.21 36.86
N PRO A 31 63.86 5.02 37.63
CA PRO A 31 64.30 6.36 37.22
C PRO A 31 65.69 6.36 36.57
N LYS A 32 65.93 7.24 35.59
CA LYS A 32 67.28 7.71 35.26
C LYS A 32 67.30 9.22 35.09
N ARG A 33 68.00 9.84 36.04
CA ARG A 33 68.43 11.23 36.09
C ARG A 33 69.40 11.44 34.91
N GLY A 34 69.09 12.39 34.04
CA GLY A 34 69.92 12.80 32.91
C GLY A 34 69.61 14.24 32.60
N LEU A 35 70.43 15.12 33.14
CA LEU A 35 70.44 16.56 32.92
C LEU A 35 70.97 16.83 31.51
N SER A 36 70.14 17.34 30.61
CA SER A 36 70.57 18.14 29.45
C SER A 36 69.47 19.13 29.13
N ALA A 37 69.76 20.39 29.41
CA ALA A 37 69.04 21.51 28.85
C ALA A 37 69.30 21.54 27.34
N GLU A 38 68.26 21.33 26.55
CA GLU A 38 68.22 21.72 25.13
C GLU A 38 66.78 22.17 24.87
N GLY A 39 66.63 23.41 24.43
CA GLY A 39 65.35 24.11 24.35
C GLY A 39 64.35 23.38 23.45
N ASP A 40 63.35 22.77 24.06
CA ASP A 40 62.09 22.38 23.43
C ASP A 40 61.31 23.65 23.08
N MET A 41 61.60 24.21 21.90
CA MET A 41 60.66 25.12 21.23
C MET A 41 59.45 24.32 20.78
N ARG A 42 58.59 23.94 21.74
CA ARG A 42 57.19 23.65 21.45
C ARG A 42 56.61 24.92 20.90
N HIS A 43 56.45 24.96 19.58
CA HIS A 43 55.46 25.82 18.98
C HIS A 43 54.13 25.49 19.67
N PRO A 44 53.50 26.43 20.39
CA PRO A 44 52.15 26.22 20.85
C PRO A 44 51.32 25.98 19.59
N ALA A 45 50.78 24.78 19.46
CA ALA A 45 49.72 24.50 18.51
C ALA A 45 48.70 25.63 18.64
N GLY A 46 48.54 26.42 17.58
CA GLY A 46 47.75 27.63 17.60
C GLY A 46 46.41 27.36 18.26
N ARG A 47 46.03 28.21 19.22
CA ARG A 47 44.65 28.26 19.71
C ARG A 47 43.76 28.51 18.50
N ALA A 48 43.16 27.45 17.97
CA ALA A 48 42.17 27.52 16.92
C ALA A 48 40.90 28.15 17.53
N GLY A 49 40.80 29.47 17.44
CA GLY A 49 39.57 30.20 17.69
C GLY A 49 38.68 30.16 16.46
N PHE A 50 37.38 29.95 16.67
CA PHE A 50 36.37 30.09 15.62
C PHE A 50 36.49 31.47 14.97
N THR A 51 36.78 31.51 13.67
CA THR A 51 36.81 32.79 12.95
C THR A 51 35.38 33.23 12.64
N LEU A 52 35.13 34.54 12.67
CA LEU A 52 33.81 35.09 12.29
C LEU A 52 33.42 34.66 10.85
N LEU A 53 34.41 34.56 9.96
CA LEU A 53 34.23 34.10 8.60
C LEU A 53 33.72 32.63 8.55
N GLU A 54 34.31 31.74 9.33
CA GLU A 54 33.92 30.32 9.38
C GLU A 54 32.48 30.13 9.84
N VAL A 55 32.02 30.91 10.82
CA VAL A 55 30.62 30.89 11.27
C VAL A 55 29.67 31.35 10.16
N ILE A 56 30.01 32.42 9.44
CA ILE A 56 29.16 32.92 8.36
C ILE A 56 29.09 31.90 7.22
N VAL A 57 30.23 31.35 6.80
CA VAL A 57 30.30 30.37 5.70
C VAL A 57 29.52 29.10 6.06
N THR A 58 29.62 28.61 7.30
CA THR A 58 28.87 27.41 7.73
C THR A 58 27.36 27.65 7.78
N ILE A 59 26.89 28.81 8.25
CA ILE A 59 25.46 29.14 8.26
C ILE A 59 24.91 29.29 6.83
N VAL A 60 25.66 29.93 5.93
CA VAL A 60 25.25 30.07 4.52
C VAL A 60 25.21 28.71 3.83
N ALA A 61 26.23 27.86 4.04
CA ALA A 61 26.24 26.50 3.51
C ALA A 61 25.07 25.67 4.06
N ALA A 62 24.80 25.75 5.37
CA ALA A 62 23.67 25.08 6.00
C ALA A 62 22.32 25.58 5.47
N ALA A 63 22.18 26.87 5.18
CA ALA A 63 20.96 27.44 4.60
C ALA A 63 20.69 26.91 3.18
N ILE A 64 21.72 26.85 2.32
CA ILE A 64 21.59 26.32 0.95
C ILE A 64 21.19 24.84 0.99
N VAL A 65 21.87 24.03 1.82
CA VAL A 65 21.55 22.62 2.00
C VAL A 65 20.16 22.43 2.60
N GLY A 66 19.76 23.26 3.56
CA GLY A 66 18.45 23.22 4.20
C GLY A 66 17.31 23.50 3.21
N VAL A 67 17.46 24.49 2.33
CA VAL A 67 16.46 24.80 1.29
C VAL A 67 16.31 23.64 0.30
N ILE A 68 17.43 23.08 -0.15
CA ILE A 68 17.44 21.91 -1.04
C ILE A 68 16.72 20.73 -0.37
N PHE A 69 17.01 20.48 0.91
CA PHE A 69 16.38 19.42 1.68
C PHE A 69 14.87 19.59 1.81
N ILE A 70 14.39 20.82 2.09
CA ILE A 70 12.95 21.11 2.19
C ILE A 70 12.24 20.86 0.85
N GLN A 71 12.84 21.27 -0.27
CA GLN A 71 12.23 21.07 -1.59
C GLN A 71 12.13 19.59 -1.99
N PHE A 72 13.18 18.80 -1.75
CA PHE A 72 13.16 17.38 -2.07
C PHE A 72 12.34 16.55 -1.09
N MET A 73 12.33 16.89 0.21
CA MET A 73 11.56 16.16 1.21
C MET A 73 10.05 16.48 1.13
N GLY A 74 9.68 17.73 0.86
CA GLY A 74 8.28 18.14 0.71
C GLY A 74 7.58 17.48 -0.48
N THR A 75 8.30 17.33 -1.60
CA THR A 75 7.78 16.67 -2.81
C THR A 75 7.70 15.16 -2.66
N ALA A 76 8.73 14.51 -2.11
CA ALA A 76 8.76 13.07 -1.88
C ALA A 76 7.67 12.62 -0.88
N MET A 77 7.41 13.40 0.18
CA MET A 77 6.38 13.08 1.17
C MET A 77 4.97 13.20 0.58
N SER A 78 4.69 14.22 -0.23
CA SER A 78 3.38 14.43 -0.86
C SER A 78 3.04 13.34 -1.91
N GLN A 79 4.05 12.78 -2.59
CA GLN A 79 3.84 11.70 -3.55
C GLN A 79 3.73 10.31 -2.89
N SER A 80 4.24 10.12 -1.67
CA SER A 80 4.27 8.81 -0.99
C SER A 80 2.89 8.29 -0.54
N ILE A 81 1.90 9.16 -0.35
CA ILE A 81 0.56 8.77 0.16
C ILE A 81 -0.38 8.35 -0.97
N ARG A 82 -0.19 8.89 -2.19
CA ARG A 82 -1.07 8.62 -3.35
C ARG A 82 -1.16 7.12 -3.72
N PRO A 83 -0.05 6.34 -3.73
CA PRO A 83 -0.13 4.91 -3.98
C PRO A 83 -0.95 4.16 -2.92
N LEU A 84 -0.89 4.59 -1.66
CA LEU A 84 -1.68 3.98 -0.59
C LEU A 84 -3.18 4.24 -0.75
N GLU A 85 -3.55 5.44 -1.21
CA GLU A 85 -4.94 5.78 -1.50
C GLU A 85 -5.48 4.98 -2.68
N PHE A 86 -4.68 4.81 -3.73
CA PHE A 86 -5.05 4.00 -4.89
C PHE A 86 -5.22 2.52 -4.54
N VAL A 87 -4.27 1.93 -3.82
CA VAL A 87 -4.38 0.52 -3.40
C VAL A 87 -5.60 0.29 -2.49
N ARG A 88 -5.90 1.24 -1.60
CA ARG A 88 -7.09 1.15 -0.75
C ARG A 88 -8.39 1.27 -1.55
N GLY A 89 -8.42 2.17 -2.53
CA GLY A 89 -9.55 2.35 -3.44
C GLY A 89 -9.80 1.10 -4.28
N GLU A 90 -8.75 0.56 -4.88
CA GLU A 90 -8.80 -0.65 -5.70
C GLU A 90 -9.25 -1.87 -4.90
N ALA A 91 -8.69 -2.08 -3.70
CA ALA A 91 -9.12 -3.18 -2.82
C ALA A 91 -10.59 -3.05 -2.36
N ALA A 92 -11.13 -1.84 -2.26
CA ALA A 92 -12.55 -1.64 -1.98
C ALA A 92 -13.43 -1.96 -3.20
N ALA A 93 -13.00 -1.56 -4.39
CA ALA A 93 -13.69 -1.85 -5.64
C ALA A 93 -13.66 -3.36 -5.99
N GLU A 94 -12.53 -4.03 -5.77
CA GLU A 94 -12.37 -5.46 -5.96
C GLU A 94 -13.33 -6.25 -5.06
N ARG A 95 -13.43 -5.90 -3.77
CA ARG A 95 -14.41 -6.52 -2.86
C ARG A 95 -15.86 -6.35 -3.34
N LEU A 96 -16.20 -5.22 -3.95
CA LEU A 96 -17.53 -5.03 -4.53
C LEU A 96 -17.70 -5.92 -5.76
N LEU A 97 -16.70 -6.00 -6.62
CA LEU A 97 -16.72 -6.84 -7.82
C LEU A 97 -16.80 -8.34 -7.49
N GLU A 98 -16.11 -8.80 -6.45
CA GLU A 98 -16.22 -10.15 -5.92
C GLU A 98 -17.64 -10.46 -5.44
N ARG A 99 -18.28 -9.52 -4.74
CA ARG A 99 -19.68 -9.68 -4.29
C ARG A 99 -20.65 -9.75 -5.47
N VAL A 100 -20.48 -8.90 -6.49
CA VAL A 100 -21.26 -8.96 -7.73
C VAL A 100 -21.04 -10.30 -8.43
N THR A 101 -19.79 -10.77 -8.49
CA THR A 101 -19.43 -12.05 -9.12
C THR A 101 -20.05 -13.23 -8.38
N ALA A 102 -20.01 -13.22 -7.05
CA ALA A 102 -20.64 -14.27 -6.22
C ALA A 102 -22.16 -14.32 -6.44
N ASP A 103 -22.82 -13.17 -6.47
CA ASP A 103 -24.25 -13.10 -6.77
C ASP A 103 -24.55 -13.54 -8.21
N TYR A 104 -23.72 -13.16 -9.19
CA TYR A 104 -23.85 -13.66 -10.56
C TYR A 104 -23.74 -15.18 -10.64
N VAL A 105 -22.75 -15.79 -9.98
CA VAL A 105 -22.57 -17.25 -9.94
C VAL A 105 -23.75 -17.93 -9.25
N TYR A 106 -24.30 -17.32 -8.19
CA TYR A 106 -25.50 -17.82 -7.54
C TYR A 106 -26.71 -17.78 -8.50
N GLU A 107 -26.96 -16.64 -9.15
CA GLU A 107 -28.11 -16.47 -10.06
C GLU A 107 -27.99 -17.34 -11.31
N VAL A 108 -26.79 -17.50 -11.87
CA VAL A 108 -26.57 -18.35 -13.06
C VAL A 108 -26.77 -19.84 -12.76
N ASN A 109 -26.56 -20.25 -11.50
CA ASN A 109 -26.85 -21.61 -11.03
C ASN A 109 -28.34 -21.83 -10.73
N ARG A 110 -29.07 -20.77 -10.35
CA ARG A 110 -30.48 -20.81 -9.98
C ARG A 110 -31.43 -20.67 -11.17
N ASP A 111 -31.22 -19.64 -11.99
CA ASP A 111 -31.98 -19.33 -13.19
C ASP A 111 -31.01 -18.79 -14.27
N PRO A 112 -30.44 -19.67 -15.10
CA PRO A 112 -29.45 -19.26 -16.09
C PRO A 112 -30.01 -18.32 -17.18
N ALA A 113 -31.32 -18.36 -17.43
CA ALA A 113 -31.95 -17.49 -18.42
C ALA A 113 -32.14 -16.07 -17.89
N GLY A 114 -32.59 -15.94 -16.64
CA GLY A 114 -32.87 -14.67 -15.96
C GLY A 114 -31.67 -14.03 -15.24
N ALA A 115 -30.58 -14.77 -15.03
CA ALA A 115 -29.46 -14.35 -14.16
C ALA A 115 -28.95 -12.92 -14.40
N LEU A 116 -28.70 -12.54 -15.65
CA LEU A 116 -28.19 -11.20 -15.96
C LEU A 116 -29.22 -10.09 -15.67
N VAL A 117 -30.50 -10.38 -15.90
CA VAL A 117 -31.59 -9.41 -15.65
C VAL A 117 -31.74 -9.21 -14.14
N THR A 118 -31.74 -10.30 -13.37
CA THR A 118 -31.75 -10.25 -11.91
C THR A 118 -30.53 -9.50 -11.38
N LEU A 119 -29.33 -9.82 -11.85
CA LEU A 119 -28.10 -9.16 -11.44
C LEU A 119 -28.16 -7.65 -11.71
N LYS A 120 -28.61 -7.24 -12.89
CA LYS A 120 -28.77 -5.81 -13.20
C LYS A 120 -29.79 -5.14 -12.28
N GLY A 121 -30.91 -5.81 -11.96
CA GLY A 121 -31.91 -5.31 -11.02
C GLY A 121 -31.41 -5.17 -9.57
N LEU A 122 -30.37 -5.91 -9.18
CA LEU A 122 -29.68 -5.74 -7.89
C LEU A 122 -28.75 -4.52 -7.90
N ILE A 123 -28.14 -4.21 -9.04
CA ILE A 123 -27.19 -3.09 -9.20
C ILE A 123 -27.95 -1.76 -9.36
N ASP A 124 -28.92 -1.73 -10.26
CA ASP A 124 -29.66 -0.53 -10.64
C ASP A 124 -30.59 -0.01 -9.52
N PRO A 125 -31.05 1.25 -9.62
CA PRO A 125 -32.19 1.72 -8.85
C PRO A 125 -33.44 0.87 -9.11
N PRO A 126 -34.29 0.62 -8.09
CA PRO A 126 -34.22 1.18 -6.73
C PRO A 126 -33.37 0.35 -5.74
N THR A 127 -32.93 -0.86 -6.11
CA THR A 127 -32.33 -1.81 -5.16
C THR A 127 -30.97 -1.38 -4.64
N ARG A 128 -30.05 -0.95 -5.53
CA ARG A 128 -28.71 -0.46 -5.19
C ARG A 128 -27.95 -1.36 -4.18
N LYS A 129 -28.01 -2.69 -4.33
CA LYS A 129 -27.45 -3.66 -3.37
C LYS A 129 -25.96 -3.44 -3.06
N TYR A 130 -25.21 -2.94 -4.05
CA TYR A 130 -23.76 -2.72 -3.97
C TYR A 130 -23.38 -1.23 -3.79
N GLY A 131 -24.36 -0.34 -3.65
CA GLY A 131 -24.17 1.10 -3.54
C GLY A 131 -24.03 1.84 -4.87
N GLU A 132 -23.81 3.15 -4.80
CA GLU A 132 -23.76 4.07 -5.95
C GLU A 132 -22.51 3.91 -6.83
N ALA A 133 -21.45 3.31 -6.28
CA ALA A 133 -20.18 3.12 -6.99
C ALA A 133 -20.26 2.03 -8.08
N VAL A 134 -21.31 1.21 -8.10
CA VAL A 134 -21.48 0.12 -9.06
C VAL A 134 -22.56 0.50 -10.06
N ALA A 135 -22.21 0.45 -11.35
CA ALA A 135 -23.11 0.71 -12.46
C ALA A 135 -23.10 -0.47 -13.43
N ALA A 136 -24.24 -0.71 -14.09
CA ALA A 136 -24.39 -1.78 -15.04
C ALA A 136 -25.01 -1.29 -16.36
N ALA A 137 -24.46 -1.76 -17.48
CA ALA A 137 -24.91 -1.41 -18.82
C ALA A 137 -25.01 -2.66 -19.71
N TRP A 138 -26.06 -2.72 -20.52
CA TRP A 138 -26.18 -3.75 -21.54
C TRP A 138 -25.30 -3.40 -22.73
N VAL A 139 -24.46 -4.34 -23.14
CA VAL A 139 -23.53 -4.14 -24.25
C VAL A 139 -23.63 -5.28 -25.25
N ALA A 140 -23.33 -4.98 -26.50
CA ALA A 140 -23.16 -5.94 -27.57
C ALA A 140 -21.84 -5.63 -28.31
N PHE A 141 -21.41 -6.56 -29.16
CA PHE A 141 -20.25 -6.35 -30.01
C PHE A 141 -20.69 -6.43 -31.46
N ASP A 142 -20.26 -5.46 -32.27
CA ASP A 142 -20.50 -5.49 -33.71
C ASP A 142 -19.63 -6.55 -34.41
N ALA A 143 -19.80 -6.71 -35.73
CA ALA A 143 -19.02 -7.68 -36.50
C ALA A 143 -17.50 -7.40 -36.50
N GLY A 144 -17.08 -6.18 -36.18
CA GLY A 144 -15.68 -5.78 -36.02
C GLY A 144 -15.14 -5.95 -34.59
N GLY A 145 -15.97 -6.42 -33.65
CA GLY A 145 -15.59 -6.55 -32.24
C GLY A 145 -15.65 -5.24 -31.45
N THR A 146 -16.26 -4.18 -32.00
CA THR A 146 -16.45 -2.91 -31.29
C THR A 146 -17.61 -3.03 -30.31
N GLU A 147 -17.41 -2.56 -29.09
CA GLU A 147 -18.50 -2.46 -28.11
C GLU A 147 -19.53 -1.43 -28.56
N ILE A 148 -20.80 -1.84 -28.63
CA ILE A 148 -21.95 -1.00 -28.91
C ILE A 148 -23.01 -1.15 -27.81
N PRO A 149 -23.83 -0.13 -27.54
CA PRO A 149 -24.97 -0.28 -26.65
C PRO A 149 -25.94 -1.35 -27.18
N PHE A 150 -26.42 -2.23 -26.31
CA PHE A 150 -27.48 -3.15 -26.67
C PHE A 150 -28.85 -2.47 -26.55
N THR A 151 -29.65 -2.52 -27.62
CA THR A 151 -30.94 -1.81 -27.72
C THR A 151 -32.17 -2.73 -27.77
N GLY A 152 -31.97 -4.06 -27.69
CA GLY A 152 -33.05 -5.04 -27.68
C GLY A 152 -33.72 -5.21 -26.31
N PRO A 153 -34.69 -6.13 -26.17
CA PRO A 153 -35.31 -6.43 -24.89
C PRO A 153 -34.28 -7.05 -23.93
N ALA A 154 -34.33 -6.69 -22.65
CA ALA A 154 -33.36 -7.14 -21.64
C ALA A 154 -33.24 -8.67 -21.52
N ALA A 155 -34.32 -9.41 -21.79
CA ALA A 155 -34.32 -10.88 -21.80
C ALA A 155 -33.44 -11.47 -22.92
N GLU A 156 -33.13 -10.71 -23.96
CA GLU A 156 -32.27 -11.14 -25.07
C GLU A 156 -30.82 -10.70 -24.89
N ALA A 157 -30.55 -9.79 -23.96
CA ALA A 157 -29.21 -9.30 -23.69
C ALA A 157 -28.27 -10.44 -23.29
N ARG A 158 -27.10 -10.49 -23.94
CA ARG A 158 -26.11 -11.56 -23.75
C ARG A 158 -24.92 -11.16 -22.90
N THR A 159 -24.68 -9.86 -22.78
CA THR A 159 -23.54 -9.31 -22.05
C THR A 159 -23.98 -8.13 -21.21
N LEU A 160 -23.69 -8.22 -19.91
CA LEU A 160 -23.82 -7.13 -18.95
C LEU A 160 -22.43 -6.64 -18.58
N LYS A 161 -22.14 -5.39 -18.91
CA LYS A 161 -20.94 -4.69 -18.43
C LYS A 161 -21.24 -4.11 -17.06
N VAL A 162 -20.41 -4.46 -16.08
CA VAL A 162 -20.47 -3.88 -14.74
C VAL A 162 -19.20 -3.07 -14.51
N THR A 163 -19.38 -1.84 -14.08
CA THR A 163 -18.31 -0.90 -13.76
C THR A 163 -18.38 -0.56 -12.28
N VAL A 164 -17.27 -0.70 -11.57
CA VAL A 164 -17.10 -0.29 -10.17
C VAL A 164 -16.14 0.89 -10.14
N SER A 165 -16.62 2.03 -9.68
CA SER A 165 -15.79 3.22 -9.57
C SER A 165 -14.88 3.16 -8.34
N ALA A 166 -13.60 3.47 -8.53
CA ALA A 166 -12.59 3.47 -7.48
C ALA A 166 -11.70 4.71 -7.55
N ALA A 167 -11.03 5.02 -6.44
CA ALA A 167 -10.03 6.09 -6.42
C ALA A 167 -8.81 5.69 -7.27
N GLY A 168 -8.71 6.27 -8.47
CA GLY A 168 -7.63 6.00 -9.42
C GLY A 168 -8.18 5.47 -10.74
N ASN A 169 -8.67 4.22 -10.73
CA ASN A 169 -9.17 3.53 -11.92
C ASN A 169 -10.51 2.84 -11.63
N ASP A 170 -11.37 2.81 -12.64
CA ASP A 170 -12.60 2.01 -12.60
C ASP A 170 -12.30 0.55 -12.95
N LEU A 171 -12.89 -0.38 -12.19
CA LEU A 171 -12.82 -1.81 -12.49
C LEU A 171 -14.03 -2.20 -13.35
N VAL A 172 -13.78 -2.90 -14.45
CA VAL A 172 -14.82 -3.34 -15.37
C VAL A 172 -14.80 -4.87 -15.48
N ALA A 173 -15.97 -5.49 -15.34
CA ALA A 173 -16.19 -6.89 -15.64
C ALA A 173 -17.33 -7.07 -16.64
N LEU A 174 -17.19 -8.09 -17.50
CA LEU A 174 -18.22 -8.51 -18.44
C LEU A 174 -18.82 -9.82 -17.94
N PHE A 175 -20.11 -9.78 -17.63
CA PHE A 175 -20.89 -10.97 -17.30
C PHE A 175 -21.69 -11.37 -18.53
N THR A 176 -21.60 -12.63 -18.93
CA THR A 176 -22.27 -13.12 -20.13
C THR A 176 -23.31 -14.17 -19.78
N ARG A 177 -24.27 -14.42 -20.66
CA ARG A 177 -25.14 -15.59 -20.52
C ARG A 177 -24.34 -16.83 -20.87
N SER A 178 -23.60 -17.36 -19.90
CA SER A 178 -22.61 -18.42 -20.10
C SER A 178 -23.23 -19.82 -20.24
N ARG A 179 -24.53 -19.98 -19.97
CA ARG A 179 -25.18 -21.29 -19.92
C ARG A 179 -26.69 -21.29 -20.13
N THR A 180 -27.22 -22.50 -20.25
CA THR A 180 -28.65 -22.84 -20.35
C THR A 180 -29.06 -23.75 -19.19
N ALA A 181 -30.36 -24.07 -19.08
CA ALA A 181 -30.89 -24.95 -18.04
C ALA A 181 -30.29 -26.37 -18.07
N ASP A 182 -29.84 -26.83 -19.23
CA ASP A 182 -29.25 -28.17 -19.42
C ASP A 182 -27.74 -28.20 -19.15
N SER A 183 -27.13 -27.06 -18.86
CA SER A 183 -25.69 -26.97 -18.62
C SER A 183 -25.34 -27.39 -17.18
N PRO A 184 -24.19 -28.06 -16.95
CA PRO A 184 -23.76 -28.41 -15.59
C PRO A 184 -23.53 -27.15 -14.74
N PRO A 185 -23.80 -27.18 -13.42
CA PRO A 185 -23.61 -26.03 -12.51
C PRO A 185 -22.17 -25.49 -12.46
N VAL A 186 -22.00 -24.21 -12.10
CA VAL A 186 -20.67 -23.60 -11.88
C VAL A 186 -20.27 -24.01 -10.47
N ALA A 187 -19.06 -24.54 -10.32
CA ALA A 187 -18.49 -24.86 -9.02
C ALA A 187 -18.22 -23.58 -8.19
N PHE A 188 -18.43 -23.69 -6.89
CA PHE A 188 -18.15 -22.66 -5.88
C PHE A 188 -16.84 -22.96 -5.14
#